data_AF-X1GGV0-F1
#
_entry.id   AF-X1GGV0-F1
#
_cell.length_a   1.000
_cell.length_b   1.000
_cell.length_c   1.000
_cell.angle_alpha   90.00
_cell.angle_beta   90.00
_cell.angle_gamma   90.00
#
_symmetry.space_group_name_H-M   'P 1'
#
loop_
_entity.id
_entity.type
_entity.pdbx_description
1 polymer ?
#
loop_
_entity_poly.entity_id
_entity_poly.type
_entity_poly.pdbx_seq_one_letter_code
_entity_poly.pdbx_strand_id
1 'polypeptide(L)'
;MLVKLAPNLSDAELYDAVDVITHHGIDGVVATNTSTMRDGVRAEKSSENGGLGRRPLTALSKDMVRKKYSHTADRLPIIGSGGVMNTSHTEAKLDAGAV
;
A
#
# COMPACT_ATOMS: atom_id res chain seq x y z
N MET A 1 -11.21 -2.12 -13.86
CA MET A 1 -9.87 -2.75 -13.75
C MET A 1 -9.08 -2.02 -12.68
N LEU A 2 -8.34 -2.76 -11.84
CA LEU A 2 -7.50 -2.20 -10.77
C LEU A 2 -6.06 -2.69 -10.89
N VAL A 3 -5.11 -1.89 -10.40
CA VAL A 3 -3.69 -2.30 -10.28
C VAL A 3 -3.26 -2.39 -8.82
N LYS A 4 -2.71 -3.53 -8.41
CA LYS A 4 -2.21 -3.76 -7.05
C LYS A 4 -0.71 -3.53 -6.98
N LEU A 5 -0.28 -2.53 -6.21
CA LEU A 5 1.13 -2.15 -6.11
C LEU A 5 1.81 -2.82 -4.90
N ALA A 6 3.10 -3.12 -5.04
CA ALA A 6 3.95 -3.60 -3.96
C ALA A 6 4.35 -2.45 -3.01
N PRO A 7 4.58 -2.70 -1.72
CA PRO A 7 4.86 -1.63 -0.74
C PRO A 7 6.31 -1.15 -0.74
N ASN A 8 7.18 -1.77 -1.55
CA ASN A 8 8.62 -1.54 -1.54
C ASN A 8 9.08 -0.58 -2.65
N LEU A 9 8.19 0.30 -3.11
CA LEU A 9 8.51 1.33 -4.09
C LEU A 9 9.08 2.55 -3.37
N SER A 10 10.11 3.16 -3.96
CA SER A 10 10.47 4.53 -3.61
C SER A 10 9.34 5.50 -3.96
N ASP A 11 9.38 6.70 -3.40
CA ASP A 11 8.34 7.70 -3.66
C ASP A 11 8.30 8.08 -5.15
N ALA A 12 9.45 8.18 -5.82
CA ALA A 12 9.51 8.43 -7.26
C ALA A 12 8.87 7.29 -8.08
N GLU A 13 9.24 6.03 -7.82
CA GLU A 13 8.65 4.88 -8.52
C GLU A 13 7.14 4.75 -8.26
N LEU A 14 6.70 5.11 -7.06
CA LEU A 14 5.29 5.14 -6.70
C LEU A 14 4.52 6.17 -7.55
N TYR A 15 5.07 7.39 -7.68
CA TYR A 15 4.43 8.46 -8.44
C TYR A 15 4.44 8.16 -9.93
N ASP A 16 5.56 7.70 -10.49
CA ASP A 16 5.65 7.30 -11.89
C ASP A 16 4.62 6.20 -12.23
N ALA A 17 4.49 5.18 -11.36
CA ALA A 17 3.52 4.11 -11.55
C ALA A 17 2.08 4.65 -11.53
N VAL A 18 1.76 5.54 -10.59
CA VAL A 18 0.42 6.13 -10.45
C VAL A 18 0.08 7.03 -11.64
N ASP A 19 1.04 7.78 -12.17
CA ASP A 19 0.85 8.63 -13.33
C ASP A 19 0.56 7.79 -14.58
N VAL A 20 1.30 6.70 -14.79
CA VAL A 20 1.04 5.74 -15.88
C VAL A 20 -0.35 5.11 -15.73
N ILE A 21 -0.71 4.65 -14.53
CA ILE A 21 -2.03 4.04 -14.25
C ILE A 21 -3.16 5.03 -14.57
N THR A 22 -3.00 6.30 -14.16
CA THR A 22 -3.98 7.36 -14.39
C THR A 22 -4.06 7.72 -15.88
N HIS A 23 -2.92 7.83 -16.56
CA HIS A 23 -2.83 8.13 -17.99
C HIS A 23 -3.58 7.09 -18.84
N HIS A 24 -3.51 5.82 -18.46
CA HIS A 24 -4.21 4.73 -19.14
C HIS A 24 -5.69 4.58 -18.74
N GLY A 25 -6.23 5.46 -17.90
CA GLY A 25 -7.65 5.44 -17.51
C GLY A 25 -8.03 4.21 -16.67
N ILE A 26 -7.11 3.68 -15.86
CA ILE A 26 -7.40 2.56 -14.95
C ILE A 26 -8.25 3.07 -13.78
N ASP A 27 -9.26 2.30 -13.39
CA ASP A 27 -10.30 2.75 -12.43
C ASP A 27 -9.81 2.93 -10.98
N GLY A 28 -8.60 2.47 -10.64
CA GLY A 28 -8.08 2.59 -9.29
C GLY A 28 -6.90 1.67 -8.97
N VAL A 29 -6.47 1.75 -7.71
CA VAL A 29 -5.30 1.01 -7.21
C VAL A 29 -5.57 0.31 -5.88
N VAL A 30 -4.88 -0.82 -5.67
CA VAL A 30 -4.84 -1.50 -4.37
C VAL A 30 -3.48 -1.25 -3.72
N ALA A 31 -3.48 -0.67 -2.52
CA ALA A 31 -2.30 -0.39 -1.71
C ALA A 31 -2.40 -1.18 -0.39
N THR A 32 -1.85 -2.39 -0.27
CA THR A 32 -0.69 -2.92 -1.02
C THR A 32 -0.63 -4.46 -1.10
N ASN A 33 0.31 -4.99 -1.89
CA ASN A 33 0.69 -6.40 -1.92
C ASN A 33 1.57 -6.79 -0.70
N THR A 34 2.14 -7.99 -0.66
CA THR A 34 3.11 -8.38 0.37
C THR A 34 4.44 -7.64 0.22
N SER A 35 5.15 -7.42 1.34
CA SER A 35 6.49 -6.84 1.35
C SER A 35 7.55 -7.94 1.37
N THR A 36 8.72 -7.69 0.80
CA THR A 36 9.90 -8.54 0.99
C THR A 36 10.80 -8.02 2.13
N MET A 37 10.51 -6.83 2.66
CA MET A 37 11.23 -6.26 3.78
C MET A 37 10.90 -7.02 5.07
N ARG A 38 11.93 -7.30 5.87
CA ARG A 38 11.85 -8.07 7.12
C ARG A 38 12.22 -7.24 8.35
N ASP A 39 12.33 -5.91 8.19
CA ASP A 39 12.75 -5.00 9.25
C ASP A 39 11.85 -5.13 10.48
N GLY A 40 12.45 -5.35 11.64
CA GLY A 40 11.74 -5.49 12.90
C GLY A 40 10.97 -6.81 13.09
N VAL A 41 11.05 -7.77 12.16
CA VAL A 41 10.41 -9.08 12.31
C VAL A 41 11.24 -9.97 13.24
N ARG A 42 10.83 -10.01 14.52
CA ARG A 42 11.36 -10.93 15.54
C ARG A 42 10.57 -12.24 15.52
N ALA A 43 10.75 -13.04 14.48
CA ALA A 43 10.13 -14.37 14.36
C ALA A 43 11.13 -15.35 13.75
N GLU A 44 10.97 -16.66 14.02
CA GLU A 44 11.76 -17.74 13.41
C GLU A 44 11.76 -17.68 11.87
N LYS A 45 10.72 -17.07 11.29
CA LYS A 45 10.51 -16.91 9.85
C LYS A 45 11.16 -15.66 9.25
N SER A 46 12.05 -14.98 9.98
CA SER A 46 12.76 -13.79 9.45
C SER A 46 13.65 -14.13 8.25
N SER A 47 14.14 -15.37 8.17
CA SER A 47 14.98 -15.91 7.09
C SER A 47 14.19 -16.59 5.96
N GLU A 48 12.85 -16.69 6.05
CA GLU A 48 12.05 -17.30 4.99
C GLU A 48 12.02 -16.39 3.74
N ASN A 49 12.16 -17.00 2.57
CA ASN A 49 11.94 -16.33 1.29
C ASN A 49 10.44 -16.10 1.04
N GLY A 50 10.10 -15.05 0.29
CA GLY A 50 8.74 -14.74 -0.13
C GLY A 50 8.12 -13.51 0.56
N GLY A 51 6.80 -13.37 0.44
CA GLY A 51 6.07 -12.18 0.86
C GLY A 51 5.66 -12.17 2.33
N LEU A 52 5.97 -11.09 3.03
CA LEU A 52 5.50 -10.75 4.37
C LEU A 52 4.20 -9.93 4.30
N GLY A 53 3.18 -10.41 5.02
CA GLY A 53 1.86 -9.78 5.11
C GLY A 53 1.45 -9.44 6.54
N ARG A 54 0.17 -9.07 6.73
CA ARG A 54 -0.46 -8.81 8.03
C ARG A 54 0.23 -7.67 8.81
N ARG A 55 0.35 -7.79 10.14
CA ARG A 55 0.76 -6.73 11.09
C ARG A 55 2.03 -5.96 10.70
N PRO A 56 3.11 -6.58 10.17
CA PRO A 56 4.26 -5.83 9.66
C PRO A 56 3.92 -4.81 8.56
N LEU A 57 2.86 -5.03 7.76
CA LEU A 57 2.44 -4.09 6.72
C LEU A 57 1.60 -2.92 7.22
N THR A 58 1.21 -2.85 8.50
CA THR A 58 0.26 -1.83 8.98
C THR A 58 0.76 -0.42 8.69
N ALA A 59 2.02 -0.11 9.03
CA ALA A 59 2.59 1.22 8.79
C ALA A 59 2.84 1.47 7.30
N LEU A 60 3.49 0.52 6.61
CA LEU A 60 3.86 0.65 5.19
C LEU A 60 2.63 0.85 4.29
N SER A 61 1.60 0.04 4.49
CA SER A 61 0.40 0.12 3.67
C SER A 61 -0.41 1.39 3.92
N LYS A 62 -0.43 1.92 5.14
CA LYS A 62 -1.06 3.21 5.45
C LYS A 62 -0.29 4.36 4.80
N ASP A 63 1.03 4.36 4.92
CA ASP A 63 1.87 5.41 4.33
C ASP A 63 1.76 5.44 2.80
N MET A 64 1.72 4.29 2.16
CA MET A 64 1.51 4.20 0.71
C MET A 64 0.15 4.76 0.28
N VAL A 65 -0.94 4.48 1.03
CA VAL A 65 -2.27 5.08 0.77
C VAL A 65 -2.16 6.61 0.84
N ARG A 66 -1.61 7.14 1.93
CA ARG A 66 -1.43 8.58 2.16
C ARG A 66 -0.63 9.25 1.04
N LYS A 67 0.50 8.67 0.65
CA LYS A 67 1.38 9.22 -0.41
C LYS A 67 0.67 9.24 -1.76
N LYS A 68 -0.01 8.16 -2.13
CA LYS A 68 -0.80 8.09 -3.36
C LYS A 68 -1.90 9.13 -3.38
N TYR A 69 -2.70 9.18 -2.31
CA TYR A 69 -3.80 10.11 -2.20
C TYR A 69 -3.34 11.57 -2.33
N SER A 70 -2.21 11.91 -1.69
CA SER A 70 -1.60 13.23 -1.78
C SER A 70 -1.14 13.58 -3.20
N HIS A 71 -0.62 12.60 -3.95
CA HIS A 71 -0.15 12.78 -5.33
C HIS A 71 -1.30 12.91 -6.33
N THR A 72 -2.34 12.09 -6.20
CA THR A 72 -3.47 12.08 -7.15
C THR A 72 -4.56 13.10 -6.83
N ALA A 73 -4.53 13.72 -5.64
CA ALA A 73 -5.54 14.65 -5.17
C ALA A 73 -6.97 14.10 -5.35
N ASP A 74 -7.23 12.89 -4.83
CA ASP A 74 -8.52 12.18 -4.90
C ASP A 74 -9.01 11.77 -6.30
N ARG A 75 -8.18 11.88 -7.34
CA ARG A 75 -8.58 11.55 -8.72
C ARG A 75 -8.54 10.05 -9.05
N LEU A 76 -7.99 9.23 -8.17
CA LEU A 76 -7.80 7.79 -8.40
C LEU A 76 -8.19 7.02 -7.12
N PRO A 77 -9.29 6.23 -7.14
CA PRO A 77 -9.72 5.43 -5.99
C PRO A 77 -8.63 4.49 -5.47
N ILE A 78 -8.47 4.43 -4.14
CA ILE A 78 -7.44 3.63 -3.47
C ILE A 78 -8.07 2.63 -2.50
N ILE A 79 -7.92 1.33 -2.78
CA ILE A 79 -8.29 0.28 -1.84
C ILE A 79 -7.11 0.00 -0.90
N GLY A 80 -7.30 0.26 0.39
CA GLY A 80 -6.30 0.01 1.43
C GLY A 80 -6.22 -1.47 1.85
N SER A 81 -5.17 -2.18 1.44
CA SER A 81 -4.91 -3.59 1.77
C SER A 81 -3.60 -3.78 2.56
N GLY A 82 -3.57 -4.74 3.48
CA GLY A 82 -2.39 -5.06 4.30
C GLY A 82 -2.45 -4.45 5.70
N GLY A 83 -2.08 -5.25 6.71
CA GLY A 83 -1.94 -4.79 8.09
C GLY A 83 -3.22 -4.35 8.83
N VAL A 84 -4.41 -4.66 8.30
CA VAL A 84 -5.68 -4.40 9.00
C VAL A 84 -5.96 -5.54 9.98
N MET A 85 -5.87 -5.26 11.27
CA MET A 85 -6.01 -6.26 12.34
C MET A 85 -7.15 -5.94 13.31
N ASN A 86 -7.69 -4.72 13.25
CA ASN A 86 -8.76 -4.19 14.06
C ASN A 86 -9.38 -2.97 13.34
N THR A 87 -10.45 -2.42 13.90
CA THR A 87 -11.19 -1.29 13.31
C THR A 87 -10.34 -0.03 13.20
N SER A 88 -9.49 0.28 14.18
CA SER A 88 -8.67 1.50 14.14
C SER A 88 -7.66 1.51 12.99
N HIS A 89 -7.21 0.33 12.53
CA HIS A 89 -6.38 0.24 11.33
C HIS A 89 -7.18 0.52 10.05
N THR A 90 -8.46 0.18 10.01
CA THR A 90 -9.36 0.53 8.91
C THR A 90 -9.60 2.03 8.89
N GLU A 91 -9.97 2.62 10.03
CA GLU A 91 -10.16 4.07 10.19
C GLU A 91 -8.92 4.84 9.74
N ALA A 92 -7.73 4.44 10.21
CA ALA A 92 -6.48 5.08 9.82
C ALA A 92 -6.15 4.99 8.32
N LYS A 93 -6.73 4.02 7.58
CA LYS A 93 -6.59 3.93 6.12
C LYS A 93 -7.60 4.83 5.41
N LEU A 94 -8.84 4.88 5.90
CA LEU A 94 -9.86 5.81 5.39
C LEU A 94 -9.39 7.26 5.57
N ASP A 95 -8.88 7.60 6.75
CA ASP A 95 -8.29 8.93 7.04
C ASP A 95 -7.09 9.25 6.15
N ALA A 96 -6.37 8.23 5.69
CA ALA A 96 -5.24 8.39 4.77
C ALA A 96 -5.68 8.55 3.30
N GLY A 97 -6.97 8.37 2.98
CA GLY A 97 -7.52 8.50 1.63
C GLY A 97 -7.88 7.19 0.94
N ALA A 98 -8.06 6.09 1.69
CA ALA A 98 -8.64 4.88 1.14
C ALA A 98 -10.17 4.96 1.04
N VAL A 99 -10.75 4.22 0.10
CA VAL A 99 -12.20 4.05 -0.13
C VAL A 99 -12.60 2.59 -0.20
#